data_AF-A0AAV3SNE3-F1
#
_entry.id   AF-A0AAV3SNE3-F1
#
_cell.length_a   1.000
_cell.length_b   1.000
_cell.length_c   1.000
_cell.angle_alpha   90.00
_cell.angle_beta   90.00
_cell.angle_gamma   90.00
#
_symmetry.space_group_name_H-M   'P 1'
#
loop_
_entity.id
_entity.type
_entity.pdbx_description
1 polymer ?
#
loop_
_entity_poly.entity_id
_entity_poly.type
_entity_poly.pdbx_seq_one_letter_code
_entity_poly.pdbx_strand_id
1 'polypeptide(L)'
;MSTTDSTPDANENASEQGQDVSTIELFFDLVFVFAFTQVTGFLAHHLTWAGVAKGAALLAAVWWAWVMYSWLTGAVSPQENLLQRVVIFAAMAAMLVVALSVPGAFETTALLFAVAYFVVRLLHIALYTAATPPETRDAVLRAAPGFLGGPALLVLASFFDGPLKAILWVVAIAIDYGIVFVRGVEGFRVNVEHFVERYRLIVIIALGESIVAIGSGVGAGGIALGPLVILATLLAFVLIAVLWWLYFDYVVFAAEQRLAEESGHDLTLLARDSYSVLHLSIIGGIIFVALGLKQTLAHVGEPLGIIAAVALCGGSALYLFGHTAWRYHDHGTYSTPRLIVAVIACIFIGVTVRIPAVAALAALVVLFVGLATYETLYSADRREFYEQQTAQ
;
A
#
# COMPACT_ATOMS: atom_id res chain seq x y z
N MET A 1 -4.28 56.26 -34.51
CA MET A 1 -5.28 55.20 -34.25
C MET A 1 -4.75 53.93 -34.89
N SER A 2 -3.94 53.18 -34.16
CA SER A 2 -3.35 51.92 -34.59
C SER A 2 -3.50 50.97 -33.42
N THR A 3 -4.29 49.93 -33.64
CA THR A 3 -4.67 48.88 -32.72
C THR A 3 -3.53 47.86 -32.65
N THR A 4 -2.80 47.82 -31.54
CA THR A 4 -1.96 46.67 -31.19
C THR A 4 -2.84 45.64 -30.50
N ASP A 5 -3.18 44.63 -31.29
CA ASP A 5 -3.78 43.37 -30.88
C ASP A 5 -2.78 42.65 -29.97
N SER A 6 -3.15 42.44 -28.69
CA SER A 6 -2.36 41.67 -27.74
C SER A 6 -2.89 40.25 -27.79
N THR A 7 -2.18 39.40 -28.53
CA THR A 7 -2.34 37.95 -28.45
C THR A 7 -1.86 37.51 -27.06
N PRO A 8 -2.67 36.80 -26.26
CA PRO A 8 -2.20 36.21 -25.03
C PRO A 8 -1.16 35.14 -25.36
N ASP A 9 -0.02 35.17 -24.69
CA ASP A 9 1.04 34.18 -24.82
C ASP A 9 0.50 32.77 -24.56
N ALA A 10 0.47 31.93 -25.60
CA ALA A 10 0.10 30.52 -25.52
C ALA A 10 1.08 29.66 -24.68
N ASN A 11 2.03 30.29 -23.98
CA ASN A 11 3.05 29.66 -23.15
C ASN A 11 2.80 29.78 -21.64
N GLU A 12 1.83 30.59 -21.17
CA GLU A 12 1.48 30.63 -19.74
C GLU A 12 0.56 29.48 -19.32
N ASN A 13 -0.22 28.90 -20.25
CA ASN A 13 -1.12 27.78 -19.98
C ASN A 13 -0.46 26.38 -20.02
N ALA A 14 0.86 26.29 -20.22
CA ALA A 14 1.58 25.02 -20.18
C ALA A 14 2.06 24.63 -18.77
N SER A 15 1.83 25.49 -17.77
CA SER A 15 2.20 25.24 -16.36
C SER A 15 1.02 24.81 -15.47
N GLU A 16 -0.18 24.69 -16.03
CA GLU A 16 -1.41 24.23 -15.36
C GLU A 16 -1.93 22.90 -15.92
N GLN A 17 -1.04 22.03 -16.41
CA GLN A 17 -1.35 20.61 -16.47
C GLN A 17 -0.81 20.01 -15.18
N GLY A 18 -1.70 19.70 -14.24
CA GLY A 18 -1.39 18.80 -13.13
C GLY A 18 -0.57 17.64 -13.67
N GLN A 19 0.58 17.35 -13.06
CA GLN A 19 1.45 16.29 -13.54
C GLN A 19 0.79 14.94 -13.27
N ASP A 20 -0.15 14.59 -14.15
CA ASP A 20 -0.84 13.31 -14.18
C ASP A 20 0.17 12.17 -14.04
N VAL A 21 -0.19 11.17 -13.25
CA VAL A 21 0.68 10.00 -13.07
C VAL A 21 1.01 9.40 -14.42
N SER A 22 2.29 9.27 -14.66
CA SER A 22 2.82 9.07 -15.97
C SER A 22 2.71 7.58 -16.37
N THR A 23 2.52 7.25 -17.66
CA THR A 23 2.26 5.85 -18.07
C THR A 23 3.36 4.86 -17.63
N ILE A 24 4.61 5.31 -17.51
CA ILE A 24 5.71 4.48 -17.01
C ILE A 24 5.56 4.14 -15.52
N GLU A 25 4.93 5.00 -14.73
CA GLU A 25 4.67 4.75 -13.31
C GLU A 25 3.52 3.77 -13.14
N LEU A 26 2.46 3.90 -13.94
CA LEU A 26 1.41 2.88 -13.99
C LEU A 26 1.99 1.50 -14.38
N PHE A 27 2.91 1.47 -15.34
CA PHE A 27 3.61 0.24 -15.72
C PHE A 27 4.52 -0.29 -14.60
N PHE A 28 5.17 0.60 -13.84
CA PHE A 28 5.98 0.24 -12.66
C PHE A 28 5.10 -0.42 -11.60
N ASP A 29 3.94 0.15 -11.35
CA ASP A 29 3.01 -0.33 -10.33
C ASP A 29 2.44 -1.71 -10.67
N LEU A 30 2.39 -2.13 -11.95
CA LEU A 30 2.05 -3.51 -12.32
C LEU A 30 3.00 -4.55 -11.73
N VAL A 31 4.29 -4.21 -11.56
CA VAL A 31 5.26 -5.10 -10.89
C VAL A 31 4.91 -5.25 -9.41
N PHE A 32 4.36 -4.21 -8.78
CA PHE A 32 3.94 -4.25 -7.39
C PHE A 32 2.61 -4.97 -7.20
N VAL A 33 1.67 -4.88 -8.15
CA VAL A 33 0.49 -5.76 -8.19
C VAL A 33 0.95 -7.21 -8.09
N PHE A 34 1.89 -7.62 -8.95
CA PHE A 34 2.42 -8.98 -8.94
C PHE A 34 3.14 -9.32 -7.63
N ALA A 35 3.94 -8.40 -7.08
CA ALA A 35 4.59 -8.61 -5.79
C ALA A 35 3.59 -8.84 -4.66
N PHE A 36 2.49 -8.09 -4.61
CA PHE A 36 1.39 -8.31 -3.66
C PHE A 36 0.74 -9.68 -3.86
N THR A 37 0.48 -10.09 -5.10
CA THR A 37 -0.01 -11.45 -5.40
C THR A 37 0.92 -12.53 -4.86
N GLN A 38 2.23 -12.34 -4.99
CA GLN A 38 3.22 -13.30 -4.47
C GLN A 38 3.23 -13.33 -2.94
N VAL A 39 3.06 -12.18 -2.26
CA VAL A 39 2.95 -12.11 -0.79
C VAL A 39 1.66 -12.79 -0.31
N THR A 40 0.51 -12.53 -0.93
CA THR A 40 -0.76 -13.21 -0.62
C THR A 40 -0.64 -14.72 -0.87
N GLY A 41 0.02 -15.11 -1.97
CA GLY A 41 0.34 -16.50 -2.29
C GLY A 41 1.20 -17.17 -1.22
N PHE A 42 2.29 -16.53 -0.81
CA PHE A 42 3.16 -16.99 0.27
C PHE A 42 2.38 -17.22 1.57
N LEU A 43 1.56 -16.23 1.98
CA LEU A 43 0.72 -16.33 3.17
C LEU A 43 -0.28 -17.49 3.08
N ALA A 44 -0.90 -17.71 1.91
CA ALA A 44 -1.86 -18.78 1.69
C ALA A 44 -1.24 -20.19 1.76
N HIS A 45 0.03 -20.34 1.39
CA HIS A 45 0.77 -21.60 1.54
C HIS A 45 1.34 -21.80 2.96
N HIS A 46 1.48 -20.72 3.74
CA HIS A 46 2.05 -20.73 5.08
C HIS A 46 1.06 -20.24 6.13
N LEU A 47 -0.10 -20.92 6.26
CA LEU A 47 -1.11 -20.64 7.29
C LEU A 47 -0.63 -21.07 8.70
N THR A 48 0.42 -20.42 9.18
CA THR A 48 0.94 -20.51 10.57
C THR A 48 1.24 -19.09 11.08
N TRP A 49 1.32 -18.89 12.40
CA TRP A 49 1.70 -17.59 12.97
C TRP A 49 3.09 -17.13 12.52
N ALA A 50 4.04 -18.06 12.39
CA ALA A 50 5.35 -17.79 11.81
C ALA A 50 5.26 -17.38 10.34
N GLY A 51 4.37 -18.03 9.57
CA GLY A 51 4.08 -17.65 8.18
C GLY A 51 3.48 -16.26 8.06
N VAL A 52 2.56 -15.88 8.95
CA VAL A 52 2.00 -14.52 9.04
C VAL A 52 3.10 -13.49 9.32
N ALA A 53 3.98 -13.74 10.29
CA ALA A 53 5.10 -12.85 10.59
C ALA A 53 6.07 -12.69 9.40
N LYS A 54 6.41 -13.81 8.74
CA LYS A 54 7.24 -13.82 7.53
C LYS A 54 6.58 -13.06 6.36
N GLY A 55 5.28 -13.27 6.14
CA GLY A 55 4.51 -12.58 5.11
C GLY A 55 4.37 -11.09 5.37
N ALA A 56 4.18 -10.68 6.63
CA ALA A 56 4.20 -9.28 7.03
C ALA A 56 5.57 -8.62 6.81
N ALA A 57 6.66 -9.34 7.10
CA ALA A 57 8.02 -8.87 6.81
C ALA A 57 8.28 -8.69 5.31
N LEU A 58 7.79 -9.62 4.47
CA LEU A 58 7.85 -9.50 3.02
C LEU A 58 7.02 -8.32 2.51
N LEU A 59 5.80 -8.16 3.03
CA LEU A 59 4.96 -7.02 2.69
C LEU A 59 5.63 -5.69 3.05
N ALA A 60 6.23 -5.59 4.24
CA ALA A 60 6.96 -4.40 4.65
C ALA A 60 8.13 -4.09 3.71
N ALA A 61 8.91 -5.08 3.30
CA ALA A 61 10.00 -4.89 2.34
C ALA A 61 9.48 -4.42 0.97
N VAL A 62 8.46 -5.07 0.43
CA VAL A 62 7.84 -4.70 -0.87
C VAL A 62 7.24 -3.31 -0.80
N TRP A 63 6.48 -3.01 0.25
CA TRP A 63 5.89 -1.68 0.47
C TRP A 63 6.96 -0.60 0.53
N TRP A 64 8.00 -0.82 1.32
CA TRP A 64 9.07 0.16 1.45
C TRP A 64 9.82 0.38 0.14
N ALA A 65 9.90 -0.64 -0.73
CA ALA A 65 10.47 -0.48 -2.07
C ALA A 65 9.59 0.42 -2.93
N TRP A 66 8.27 0.18 -2.89
CA TRP A 66 7.31 1.01 -3.60
C TRP A 66 7.36 2.47 -3.15
N VAL A 67 7.33 2.70 -1.83
CA VAL A 67 7.42 4.04 -1.22
C VAL A 67 8.63 4.78 -1.75
N MET A 68 9.83 4.20 -1.68
CA MET A 68 11.03 4.93 -2.14
C MET A 68 10.93 5.32 -3.61
N TYR A 69 10.36 4.45 -4.46
CA TYR A 69 10.13 4.81 -5.85
C TYR A 69 9.01 5.84 -6.06
N SER A 70 7.98 5.88 -5.21
CA SER A 70 6.96 6.94 -5.28
C SER A 70 7.54 8.32 -4.95
N TRP A 71 8.48 8.39 -3.99
CA TRP A 71 9.24 9.61 -3.70
C TRP A 71 10.22 9.98 -4.82
N LEU A 72 10.85 8.98 -5.45
CA LEU A 72 11.79 9.20 -6.56
C LEU A 72 11.09 9.75 -7.81
N THR A 73 9.99 9.13 -8.24
CA THR A 73 9.32 9.54 -9.48
C THR A 73 8.54 10.84 -9.33
N GLY A 74 8.14 11.21 -8.10
CA GLY A 74 7.65 12.56 -7.81
C GLY A 74 8.74 13.65 -7.85
N ALA A 75 10.02 13.30 -7.72
CA ALA A 75 11.14 14.22 -7.77
C ALA A 75 11.85 14.27 -9.14
N VAL A 76 11.61 13.29 -10.01
CA VAL A 76 12.30 13.09 -11.28
C VAL A 76 11.30 12.64 -12.34
N SER A 77 11.21 13.37 -13.47
CA SER A 77 10.40 13.00 -14.64
C SER A 77 11.16 12.01 -15.55
N PRO A 78 10.96 10.68 -15.41
CA PRO A 78 11.81 9.70 -16.08
C PRO A 78 11.51 9.58 -17.59
N GLN A 79 10.42 10.18 -18.04
CA GLN A 79 10.02 10.18 -19.44
C GLN A 79 10.89 11.10 -20.29
N GLU A 80 11.50 12.12 -19.71
CA GLU A 80 12.23 13.14 -20.45
C GLU A 80 13.67 12.71 -20.77
N ASN A 81 14.19 11.68 -20.09
CA ASN A 81 15.58 11.26 -20.20
C ASN A 81 15.72 9.75 -20.39
N LEU A 82 16.40 9.35 -21.49
CA LEU A 82 16.62 7.93 -21.83
C LEU A 82 17.34 7.16 -20.73
N LEU A 83 18.37 7.73 -20.11
CA LEU A 83 19.14 7.05 -19.06
C LEU A 83 18.28 6.79 -17.82
N GLN A 84 17.51 7.80 -17.39
CA GLN A 84 16.59 7.67 -16.25
C GLN A 84 15.54 6.59 -16.53
N ARG A 85 14.97 6.60 -17.75
CA ARG A 85 14.01 5.59 -18.20
C ARG A 85 14.59 4.17 -18.16
N VAL A 86 15.81 3.98 -18.66
CA VAL A 86 16.49 2.68 -18.66
C VAL A 86 16.74 2.20 -17.22
N VAL A 87 17.15 3.10 -16.31
CA VAL A 87 17.35 2.74 -14.89
C VAL A 87 16.05 2.33 -14.22
N ILE A 88 14.92 2.99 -14.52
CA ILE A 88 13.61 2.56 -14.02
C ILE A 88 13.22 1.19 -14.57
N PHE A 89 13.41 0.93 -15.87
CA PHE A 89 13.14 -0.40 -16.43
C PHE A 89 14.03 -1.49 -15.80
N ALA A 90 15.30 -1.18 -15.54
CA ALA A 90 16.19 -2.09 -14.82
C ALA A 90 15.70 -2.36 -13.38
N ALA A 91 15.20 -1.32 -12.69
CA ALA A 91 14.60 -1.46 -11.37
C ALA A 91 13.31 -2.30 -11.39
N MET A 92 12.45 -2.11 -12.40
CA MET A 92 11.26 -2.94 -12.61
C MET A 92 11.64 -4.41 -12.80
N ALA A 93 12.64 -4.69 -13.64
CA ALA A 93 13.12 -6.04 -13.88
C ALA A 93 13.70 -6.67 -12.59
N ALA A 94 14.48 -5.91 -11.81
CA ALA A 94 15.00 -6.38 -10.53
C ALA A 94 13.87 -6.60 -9.50
N MET A 95 12.87 -5.72 -9.43
CA MET A 95 11.68 -5.90 -8.59
C MET A 95 10.83 -7.11 -9.01
N LEU A 96 10.76 -7.42 -10.31
CA LEU A 96 10.11 -8.64 -10.78
C LEU A 96 10.83 -9.89 -10.27
N VAL A 97 12.17 -9.88 -10.25
CA VAL A 97 12.97 -10.97 -9.64
C VAL A 97 12.74 -11.06 -8.13
N VAL A 98 12.63 -9.93 -7.42
CA VAL A 98 12.23 -9.90 -6.00
C VAL A 98 10.89 -10.60 -5.83
N ALA A 99 9.87 -10.21 -6.60
CA ALA A 99 8.53 -10.79 -6.53
C ALA A 99 8.54 -12.30 -6.82
N LEU A 100 9.23 -12.75 -7.87
CA LEU A 100 9.37 -14.18 -8.20
C LEU A 100 10.08 -14.99 -7.10
N SER A 101 10.90 -14.33 -6.28
CA SER A 101 11.64 -14.96 -5.19
C SER A 101 10.86 -15.00 -3.88
N VAL A 102 9.72 -14.29 -3.77
CA VAL A 102 8.91 -14.22 -2.55
C VAL A 102 8.48 -15.61 -2.01
N PRO A 103 8.00 -16.56 -2.83
CA PRO A 103 7.56 -17.87 -2.32
C PRO A 103 8.61 -18.63 -1.51
N GLY A 104 9.89 -18.49 -1.86
CA GLY A 104 11.03 -19.14 -1.20
C GLY A 104 11.98 -18.17 -0.49
N ALA A 105 11.56 -16.93 -0.20
CA ALA A 105 12.45 -15.86 0.30
C ALA A 105 13.07 -16.14 1.68
N PHE A 106 12.54 -17.10 2.44
CA PHE A 106 13.12 -17.57 3.70
C PHE A 106 13.88 -18.90 3.57
N GLU A 107 13.88 -19.49 2.37
CA GLU A 107 14.35 -20.84 2.07
C GLU A 107 15.21 -20.81 0.79
N THR A 108 14.79 -21.46 -0.28
CA THR A 108 15.59 -21.74 -1.48
C THR A 108 15.95 -20.51 -2.31
N THR A 109 15.13 -19.46 -2.30
CA THR A 109 15.35 -18.22 -3.06
C THR A 109 15.77 -17.05 -2.18
N ALA A 110 16.16 -17.29 -0.92
CA ALA A 110 16.52 -16.23 0.03
C ALA A 110 17.64 -15.31 -0.47
N LEU A 111 18.73 -15.88 -1.01
CA LEU A 111 19.85 -15.11 -1.54
C LEU A 111 19.43 -14.31 -2.79
N LEU A 112 18.64 -14.93 -3.69
CA LEU A 112 18.15 -14.27 -4.90
C LEU A 112 17.25 -13.09 -4.56
N PHE A 113 16.31 -13.28 -3.62
CA PHE A 113 15.46 -12.20 -3.10
C PHE A 113 16.31 -11.05 -2.58
N ALA A 114 17.27 -11.35 -1.69
CA ALA A 114 18.05 -10.32 -1.01
C ALA A 114 18.96 -9.54 -1.97
N VAL A 115 19.63 -10.23 -2.91
CA VAL A 115 20.49 -9.58 -3.91
C VAL A 115 19.67 -8.74 -4.88
N ALA A 116 18.54 -9.26 -5.38
CA ALA A 116 17.67 -8.50 -6.28
C ALA A 116 17.11 -7.25 -5.56
N TYR A 117 16.69 -7.38 -4.31
CA TYR A 117 16.21 -6.27 -3.49
C TYR A 117 17.32 -5.24 -3.23
N PHE A 118 18.55 -5.68 -2.95
CA PHE A 118 19.70 -4.79 -2.84
C PHE A 118 19.95 -4.01 -4.15
N VAL A 119 19.87 -4.68 -5.30
CA VAL A 119 20.01 -4.04 -6.63
C VAL A 119 18.93 -2.98 -6.85
N VAL A 120 17.67 -3.25 -6.51
CA VAL A 120 16.58 -2.27 -6.59
C VAL A 120 16.94 -1.01 -5.78
N ARG A 121 17.44 -1.18 -4.55
CA ARG A 121 17.82 -0.06 -3.67
C ARG A 121 19.04 0.70 -4.18
N LEU A 122 20.00 0.00 -4.75
CA LEU A 122 21.15 0.61 -5.38
C LEU A 122 20.75 1.47 -6.60
N LEU A 123 19.88 0.95 -7.47
CA LEU A 123 19.37 1.67 -8.63
C LEU A 123 18.54 2.90 -8.21
N HIS A 124 17.74 2.77 -7.15
CA HIS A 124 17.01 3.89 -6.56
C HIS A 124 17.97 5.03 -6.16
N ILE A 125 18.99 4.74 -5.35
CA ILE A 125 19.95 5.75 -4.89
C ILE A 125 20.75 6.33 -6.06
N ALA A 126 21.19 5.48 -6.99
CA ALA A 126 21.94 5.92 -8.17
C ALA A 126 21.12 6.90 -9.03
N LEU A 127 19.84 6.59 -9.28
CA LEU A 127 18.97 7.48 -10.05
C LEU A 127 18.69 8.78 -9.30
N TYR A 128 18.34 8.69 -8.03
CA TYR A 128 18.06 9.86 -7.20
C TYR A 128 19.27 10.82 -7.17
N THR A 129 20.46 10.29 -6.94
CA THR A 129 21.69 11.10 -6.89
C THR A 129 22.07 11.68 -8.25
N ALA A 130 21.86 10.96 -9.35
CA ALA A 130 22.17 11.44 -10.68
C ALA A 130 21.17 12.48 -11.22
N ALA A 131 19.90 12.38 -10.85
CA ALA A 131 18.80 13.11 -11.50
C ALA A 131 18.17 14.23 -10.64
N THR A 132 18.61 14.45 -9.41
CA THR A 132 18.04 15.50 -8.54
C THR A 132 19.03 16.62 -8.16
N PRO A 133 18.52 17.80 -7.74
CA PRO A 133 19.33 18.93 -7.29
C PRO A 133 20.20 18.58 -6.06
N PRO A 134 21.26 19.37 -5.78
CA PRO A 134 22.20 19.09 -4.69
C PRO A 134 21.55 18.87 -3.32
N GLU A 135 20.55 19.68 -2.98
CA GLU A 135 19.83 19.57 -1.69
C GLU A 135 19.17 18.19 -1.50
N THR A 136 18.42 17.73 -2.52
CA THR A 136 17.72 16.45 -2.49
C THR A 136 18.69 15.27 -2.63
N ARG A 137 19.75 15.44 -3.44
CA ARG A 137 20.86 14.50 -3.52
C ARG A 137 21.53 14.28 -2.17
N ASP A 138 21.83 15.35 -1.44
CA ASP A 138 22.45 15.28 -0.12
C ASP A 138 21.52 14.60 0.89
N ALA A 139 20.21 14.86 0.82
CA ALA A 139 19.21 14.15 1.63
C ALA A 139 19.24 12.64 1.39
N VAL A 140 19.29 12.21 0.13
CA VAL A 140 19.38 10.78 -0.20
C VAL A 140 20.70 10.18 0.23
N LEU A 141 21.83 10.87 0.04
CA LEU A 141 23.13 10.37 0.50
C LEU A 141 23.21 10.27 2.03
N ARG A 142 22.54 11.14 2.77
CA ARG A 142 22.40 11.03 4.23
C ARG A 142 21.62 9.77 4.64
N ALA A 143 20.59 9.40 3.88
CA ALA A 143 19.75 8.22 4.14
C ALA A 143 20.29 6.91 3.51
N ALA A 144 21.18 7.00 2.52
CA ALA A 144 21.73 5.87 1.78
C ALA A 144 22.31 4.74 2.64
N PRO A 145 23.02 5.00 3.76
CA PRO A 145 23.50 3.93 4.64
C PRO A 145 22.38 3.05 5.20
N GLY A 146 21.20 3.61 5.49
CA GLY A 146 20.05 2.82 5.95
C GLY A 146 19.38 2.07 4.80
N PHE A 147 19.15 2.78 3.68
CA PHE A 147 18.54 2.21 2.48
C PHE A 147 19.35 1.07 1.85
N LEU A 148 20.66 1.01 2.07
CA LEU A 148 21.51 -0.12 1.66
C LEU A 148 21.83 -1.07 2.81
N GLY A 149 21.88 -0.58 4.05
CA GLY A 149 22.19 -1.37 5.24
C GLY A 149 21.16 -2.45 5.53
N GLY A 150 19.87 -2.13 5.44
CA GLY A 150 18.79 -3.11 5.57
C GLY A 150 18.90 -4.24 4.53
N PRO A 151 18.88 -3.94 3.22
CA PRO A 151 19.08 -4.94 2.17
C PRO A 151 20.39 -5.73 2.28
N ALA A 152 21.51 -5.10 2.64
CA ALA A 152 22.78 -5.80 2.86
C ALA A 152 22.66 -6.82 4.01
N LEU A 153 21.91 -6.47 5.05
CA LEU A 153 21.63 -7.39 6.15
C LEU A 153 20.71 -8.54 5.72
N LEU A 154 19.78 -8.32 4.78
CA LEU A 154 19.01 -9.42 4.18
C LEU A 154 19.90 -10.36 3.36
N VAL A 155 20.91 -9.82 2.65
CA VAL A 155 21.90 -10.66 1.96
C VAL A 155 22.66 -11.50 2.98
N LEU A 156 23.09 -10.90 4.09
CA LEU A 156 23.70 -11.64 5.19
C LEU A 156 22.75 -12.70 5.78
N ALA A 157 21.48 -12.36 6.01
CA ALA A 157 20.46 -13.24 6.57
C ALA A 157 20.22 -14.49 5.70
N SER A 158 20.43 -14.40 4.39
CA SER A 158 20.25 -15.52 3.46
C SER A 158 21.21 -16.69 3.70
N PHE A 159 22.33 -16.47 4.40
CA PHE A 159 23.32 -17.49 4.74
C PHE A 159 23.07 -18.20 6.08
N PHE A 160 22.06 -17.77 6.83
CA PHE A 160 21.72 -18.34 8.13
C PHE A 160 20.35 -18.99 8.12
N ASP A 161 20.05 -19.82 9.10
CA ASP A 161 18.73 -20.42 9.29
C ASP A 161 18.19 -20.18 10.71
N GLY A 162 16.93 -20.55 10.92
CA GLY A 162 16.31 -20.51 12.24
C GLY A 162 16.19 -19.10 12.85
N PRO A 163 16.35 -18.96 14.17
CA PRO A 163 16.13 -17.68 14.87
C PRO A 163 17.05 -16.55 14.41
N LEU A 164 18.29 -16.86 14.03
CA LEU A 164 19.25 -15.83 13.60
C LEU A 164 18.80 -15.16 12.30
N LYS A 165 18.33 -15.94 11.31
CA LYS A 165 17.73 -15.40 10.08
C LYS A 165 16.55 -14.48 10.40
N ALA A 166 15.67 -14.88 11.32
CA ALA A 166 14.53 -14.06 11.73
C ALA A 166 14.96 -12.74 12.40
N ILE A 167 15.95 -12.79 13.30
CA ILE A 167 16.50 -11.58 13.95
C ILE A 167 17.11 -10.64 12.91
N LEU A 168 17.91 -11.16 11.97
CA LEU A 168 18.52 -10.35 10.92
C LEU A 168 17.46 -9.69 10.02
N TRP A 169 16.36 -10.38 9.71
CA TRP A 169 15.21 -9.79 9.01
C TRP A 169 14.56 -8.65 9.79
N VAL A 170 14.30 -8.84 11.08
CA VAL A 170 13.71 -7.79 11.93
C VAL A 170 14.64 -6.57 12.01
N VAL A 171 15.94 -6.79 12.24
CA VAL A 171 16.93 -5.71 12.26
C VAL A 171 17.02 -5.02 10.90
N ALA A 172 16.94 -5.76 9.80
CA ALA A 172 16.99 -5.20 8.45
C ALA A 172 15.83 -4.24 8.21
N ILE A 173 14.61 -4.66 8.54
CA ILE A 173 13.40 -3.82 8.44
C ILE A 173 13.50 -2.61 9.37
N ALA A 174 13.98 -2.82 10.62
CA ALA A 174 14.14 -1.73 11.58
C ALA A 174 15.15 -0.67 11.10
N ILE A 175 16.25 -1.07 10.45
CA ILE A 175 17.20 -0.14 9.83
C ILE A 175 16.55 0.59 8.64
N ASP A 176 15.87 -0.16 7.76
CA ASP A 176 15.31 0.37 6.52
C ASP A 176 14.22 1.43 6.79
N TYR A 177 13.33 1.16 7.75
CA TYR A 177 12.31 2.11 8.21
C TYR A 177 12.86 3.17 9.18
N GLY A 178 13.78 2.79 10.07
CA GLY A 178 14.29 3.68 11.11
C GLY A 178 15.14 4.83 10.58
N ILE A 179 15.79 4.65 9.42
CA ILE A 179 16.71 5.65 8.89
C ILE A 179 16.06 7.00 8.63
N VAL A 180 14.80 7.03 8.15
CA VAL A 180 14.06 8.27 7.86
C VAL A 180 13.60 9.01 9.11
N PHE A 181 13.60 8.34 10.27
CA PHE A 181 13.35 8.95 11.58
C PHE A 181 14.65 9.45 12.23
N VAL A 182 15.76 8.74 12.04
CA VAL A 182 17.06 9.08 12.63
C VAL A 182 17.79 10.17 11.84
N ARG A 183 17.76 10.10 10.51
CA ARG A 183 18.45 11.05 9.62
C ARG A 183 17.55 12.16 9.09
N GLY A 184 16.24 12.06 9.36
CA GLY A 184 15.23 12.99 8.89
C GLY A 184 14.92 12.88 7.40
N VAL A 185 13.92 13.66 6.98
CA VAL A 185 13.46 13.79 5.59
C VAL A 185 13.67 15.20 5.04
N GLU A 186 14.49 16.02 5.72
CA GLU A 186 14.87 17.35 5.26
C GLU A 186 15.61 17.27 3.91
N GLY A 187 15.22 18.13 2.97
CA GLY A 187 15.76 18.21 1.61
C GLY A 187 15.07 17.32 0.58
N PHE A 188 14.18 16.40 1.00
CA PHE A 188 13.28 15.71 0.08
C PHE A 188 12.22 16.68 -0.48
N ARG A 189 11.72 16.39 -1.69
CA ARG A 189 10.68 17.19 -2.35
C ARG A 189 9.44 16.35 -2.57
N VAL A 190 8.27 16.97 -2.41
CA VAL A 190 6.96 16.34 -2.59
C VAL A 190 6.12 17.24 -3.48
N ASN A 191 5.69 16.72 -4.63
CA ASN A 191 4.58 17.30 -5.39
C ASN A 191 3.30 16.69 -4.80
N VAL A 192 2.46 17.50 -4.17
CA VAL A 192 1.30 17.03 -3.40
C VAL A 192 0.32 16.24 -4.28
N GLU A 193 -0.15 16.83 -5.37
CA GLU A 193 -1.13 16.22 -6.28
C GLU A 193 -0.62 14.88 -6.83
N HIS A 194 0.59 14.89 -7.39
CA HIS A 194 1.21 13.68 -7.94
C HIS A 194 1.42 12.60 -6.87
N PHE A 195 1.88 13.00 -5.68
CA PHE A 195 2.13 12.09 -4.58
C PHE A 195 0.83 11.46 -4.10
N VAL A 196 -0.22 12.24 -3.84
CA VAL A 196 -1.52 11.69 -3.42
C VAL A 196 -2.09 10.76 -4.50
N GLU A 197 -1.99 11.12 -5.78
CA GLU A 197 -2.49 10.28 -6.87
C GLU A 197 -1.77 8.92 -6.93
N ARG A 198 -0.45 8.87 -6.73
CA ARG A 198 0.30 7.62 -6.59
C ARG A 198 -0.25 6.71 -5.49
N TYR A 199 -0.60 7.28 -4.33
CA TYR A 199 -1.16 6.51 -3.22
C TYR A 199 -2.62 6.09 -3.46
N ARG A 200 -3.40 6.89 -4.20
CA ARG A 200 -4.72 6.48 -4.68
C ARG A 200 -4.60 5.25 -5.59
N LEU A 201 -3.67 5.27 -6.54
CA LEU A 201 -3.47 4.17 -7.48
C LEU A 201 -3.00 2.87 -6.80
N ILE A 202 -2.08 2.96 -5.84
CA ILE A 202 -1.61 1.74 -5.14
C ILE A 202 -2.71 1.08 -4.30
N VAL A 203 -3.67 1.87 -3.77
CA VAL A 203 -4.85 1.32 -3.09
C VAL A 203 -5.78 0.61 -4.08
N ILE A 204 -6.01 1.17 -5.27
CA ILE A 204 -6.75 0.46 -6.33
C ILE A 204 -6.08 -0.87 -6.67
N ILE A 205 -4.76 -0.86 -6.77
CA ILE A 205 -3.95 -2.06 -7.04
C ILE A 205 -4.10 -3.11 -5.94
N ALA A 206 -3.99 -2.72 -4.68
CA ALA A 206 -4.17 -3.64 -3.55
C ALA A 206 -5.61 -4.21 -3.51
N LEU A 207 -6.62 -3.40 -3.82
CA LEU A 207 -8.00 -3.85 -3.96
C LEU A 207 -8.15 -4.82 -5.16
N GLY A 208 -7.45 -4.56 -6.26
CA GLY A 208 -7.36 -5.46 -7.41
C GLY A 208 -6.79 -6.82 -7.05
N GLU A 209 -5.77 -6.88 -6.18
CA GLU A 209 -5.24 -8.15 -5.66
C GLU A 209 -6.31 -8.92 -4.87
N SER A 210 -7.20 -8.23 -4.13
CA SER A 210 -8.33 -8.89 -3.47
C SER A 210 -9.31 -9.53 -4.47
N ILE A 211 -9.48 -8.95 -5.66
CA ILE A 211 -10.28 -9.53 -6.75
C ILE A 211 -9.58 -10.77 -7.34
N VAL A 212 -8.27 -10.70 -7.58
CA VAL A 212 -7.47 -11.85 -8.05
C VAL A 212 -7.53 -13.00 -7.03
N ALA A 213 -7.48 -12.67 -5.74
CA ALA A 213 -7.55 -13.63 -4.64
C ALA A 213 -8.86 -14.43 -4.64
N ILE A 214 -10.02 -13.81 -4.97
CA ILE A 214 -11.31 -14.50 -5.16
C ILE A 214 -11.17 -15.60 -6.23
N GLY A 215 -10.68 -15.24 -7.42
CA GLY A 215 -10.54 -16.18 -8.53
C GLY A 215 -9.60 -17.34 -8.22
N SER A 216 -8.46 -17.03 -7.58
CA SER A 216 -7.49 -18.06 -7.16
C SER A 216 -8.04 -18.99 -6.07
N GLY A 217 -8.89 -18.49 -5.16
CA GLY A 217 -9.54 -19.28 -4.12
C GLY A 217 -10.52 -20.29 -4.68
N VAL A 218 -11.39 -19.86 -5.61
CA VAL A 218 -12.33 -20.75 -6.31
C VAL A 218 -11.58 -21.82 -7.11
N GLY A 219 -10.55 -21.42 -7.87
CA GLY A 219 -9.76 -22.34 -8.68
C GLY A 219 -8.99 -23.37 -7.85
N ALA A 220 -8.37 -22.96 -6.74
CA ALA A 220 -7.59 -23.85 -5.87
C ALA A 220 -8.45 -24.91 -5.16
N GLY A 221 -9.69 -24.59 -4.81
CA GLY A 221 -10.59 -25.54 -4.16
C GLY A 221 -11.16 -26.60 -5.11
N GLY A 222 -10.97 -26.46 -6.44
CA GLY A 222 -11.59 -27.35 -7.43
C GLY A 222 -13.12 -27.36 -7.37
N ILE A 223 -13.72 -26.31 -6.82
CA ILE A 223 -15.16 -26.27 -6.50
C ILE A 223 -15.93 -25.86 -7.76
N ALA A 224 -17.01 -26.58 -8.07
CA ALA A 224 -17.94 -26.16 -9.11
C ALA A 224 -18.54 -24.78 -8.78
N LEU A 225 -18.82 -23.98 -9.81
CA LEU A 225 -19.52 -22.68 -9.68
C LEU A 225 -20.99 -22.89 -9.29
N GLY A 226 -21.22 -23.34 -8.06
CA GLY A 226 -22.54 -23.49 -7.46
C GLY A 226 -23.07 -22.19 -6.86
N PRO A 227 -24.36 -22.15 -6.48
CA PRO A 227 -24.99 -20.95 -5.93
C PRO A 227 -24.26 -20.36 -4.72
N LEU A 228 -23.69 -21.21 -3.86
CA LEU A 228 -22.97 -20.78 -2.66
C LEU A 228 -21.65 -20.08 -2.98
N VAL A 229 -20.91 -20.56 -3.98
CA VAL A 229 -19.65 -19.94 -4.44
C VAL A 229 -19.94 -18.60 -5.11
N ILE A 230 -21.01 -18.51 -5.91
CA ILE A 230 -21.48 -17.26 -6.51
C ILE A 230 -21.86 -16.25 -5.42
N LEU A 231 -22.62 -16.67 -4.39
CA LEU A 231 -22.96 -15.81 -3.27
C LEU A 231 -21.71 -15.31 -2.53
N ALA A 232 -20.78 -16.20 -2.19
CA ALA A 232 -19.53 -15.82 -1.53
C ALA A 232 -18.70 -14.86 -2.38
N THR A 233 -18.68 -15.05 -3.70
CA THR A 233 -17.98 -14.18 -4.67
C THR A 233 -18.59 -12.78 -4.70
N LEU A 234 -19.92 -12.68 -4.75
CA LEU A 234 -20.62 -11.40 -4.71
C LEU A 234 -20.43 -10.69 -3.38
N LEU A 235 -20.50 -11.40 -2.26
CA LEU A 235 -20.21 -10.84 -0.94
C LEU A 235 -18.77 -10.34 -0.82
N ALA A 236 -17.80 -11.10 -1.33
CA ALA A 236 -16.39 -10.70 -1.36
C ALA A 236 -16.20 -9.42 -2.19
N PHE A 237 -16.84 -9.33 -3.35
CA PHE A 237 -16.83 -8.12 -4.16
C PHE A 237 -17.47 -6.92 -3.45
N VAL A 238 -18.60 -7.11 -2.75
CA VAL A 238 -19.23 -6.04 -1.96
C VAL A 238 -18.27 -5.56 -0.86
N LEU A 239 -17.56 -6.47 -0.17
CA LEU A 239 -16.56 -6.06 0.82
C LEU A 239 -15.47 -5.20 0.18
N ILE A 240 -14.91 -5.61 -0.97
CA ILE A 240 -13.90 -4.85 -1.71
C ILE A 240 -14.44 -3.47 -2.12
N ALA A 241 -15.68 -3.40 -2.63
CA ALA A 241 -16.33 -2.16 -3.03
C ALA A 241 -16.56 -1.21 -1.84
N VAL A 242 -16.88 -1.74 -0.66
CA VAL A 242 -17.02 -0.93 0.55
C VAL A 242 -15.67 -0.44 1.08
N LEU A 243 -14.61 -1.26 1.02
CA LEU A 243 -13.25 -0.79 1.33
C LEU A 243 -12.80 0.30 0.35
N TRP A 244 -13.17 0.18 -0.93
CA TRP A 244 -12.97 1.24 -1.90
C TRP A 244 -13.73 2.52 -1.50
N TRP A 245 -15.01 2.39 -1.16
CA TRP A 245 -15.86 3.52 -0.76
C TRP A 245 -15.29 4.25 0.45
N LEU A 246 -14.93 3.52 1.52
CA LEU A 246 -14.41 4.12 2.76
C LEU A 246 -13.06 4.84 2.58
N TYR A 247 -12.32 4.54 1.50
CA TYR A 247 -11.09 5.23 1.13
C TYR A 247 -11.36 6.44 0.24
N PHE A 248 -12.06 6.25 -0.89
CA PHE A 248 -12.20 7.23 -1.97
C PHE A 248 -13.32 8.25 -1.80
N ASP A 249 -14.08 8.19 -0.71
CA ASP A 249 -15.00 9.27 -0.32
C ASP A 249 -14.20 10.46 0.26
N TYR A 250 -14.76 11.24 1.19
CA TYR A 250 -14.15 12.51 1.61
C TYR A 250 -12.72 12.42 2.21
N VAL A 251 -12.30 11.23 2.70
CA VAL A 251 -11.07 11.06 3.48
C VAL A 251 -9.81 11.41 2.68
N VAL A 252 -9.72 10.93 1.44
CA VAL A 252 -8.54 11.19 0.58
C VAL A 252 -8.46 12.67 0.21
N PHE A 253 -9.58 13.30 -0.09
CA PHE A 253 -9.61 14.73 -0.44
C PHE A 253 -9.24 15.61 0.75
N ALA A 254 -9.73 15.28 1.95
CA ALA A 254 -9.36 15.99 3.17
C ALA A 254 -7.85 15.84 3.47
N ALA A 255 -7.29 14.66 3.25
CA ALA A 255 -5.86 14.42 3.44
C ALA A 255 -5.00 15.14 2.39
N GLU A 256 -5.45 15.20 1.13
CA GLU A 256 -4.80 15.97 0.07
C GLU A 256 -4.77 17.47 0.39
N GLN A 257 -5.92 18.02 0.80
CA GLN A 257 -6.02 19.42 1.20
C GLN A 257 -5.10 19.71 2.40
N ARG A 258 -5.10 18.85 3.42
CA ARG A 258 -4.23 19.00 4.59
C ARG A 258 -2.75 18.99 4.21
N LEU A 259 -2.36 18.14 3.26
CA LEU A 259 -0.98 18.08 2.76
C LEU A 259 -0.63 19.32 1.93
N ALA A 260 -1.57 19.85 1.14
CA ALA A 260 -1.41 21.06 0.34
C ALA A 260 -1.27 22.35 1.18
N GLU A 261 -1.80 22.35 2.41
CA GLU A 261 -1.67 23.45 3.37
C GLU A 261 -0.25 23.55 3.99
N GLU A 262 0.56 22.49 3.89
CA GLU A 262 1.91 22.43 4.45
C GLU A 262 2.99 22.79 3.43
N SER A 263 4.16 23.22 3.94
CA SER A 263 5.32 23.50 3.09
C SER A 263 6.64 23.13 3.75
N GLY A 264 7.70 23.02 2.94
CA GLY A 264 9.05 22.78 3.43
C GLY A 264 9.18 21.48 4.23
N HIS A 265 9.74 21.58 5.44
CA HIS A 265 10.02 20.41 6.28
C HIS A 265 8.75 19.73 6.79
N ASP A 266 7.75 20.50 7.20
CA ASP A 266 6.49 19.97 7.76
C ASP A 266 5.72 19.17 6.70
N LEU A 267 5.73 19.64 5.45
CA LEU A 267 5.22 18.88 4.29
C LEU A 267 5.90 17.50 4.15
N THR A 268 7.23 17.46 4.20
CA THR A 268 7.98 16.20 4.07
C THR A 268 7.75 15.25 5.24
N LEU A 269 7.60 15.78 6.47
CA LEU A 269 7.29 14.98 7.65
C LEU A 269 5.89 14.38 7.56
N LEU A 270 4.89 15.19 7.21
CA LEU A 270 3.51 14.74 7.04
C LEU A 270 3.41 13.68 5.93
N ALA A 271 4.05 13.91 4.77
CA ALA A 271 4.10 12.92 3.69
C ALA A 271 4.78 11.60 4.11
N ARG A 272 5.85 11.66 4.93
CA ARG A 272 6.50 10.45 5.46
C ARG A 272 5.57 9.69 6.40
N ASP A 273 5.04 10.37 7.41
CA ASP A 273 4.32 9.71 8.50
C ASP A 273 2.97 9.18 8.01
N SER A 274 2.22 9.98 7.28
CA SER A 274 0.85 9.68 6.86
C SER A 274 0.81 8.71 5.69
N TYR A 275 1.59 8.98 4.63
CA TYR A 275 1.57 8.20 3.41
C TYR A 275 2.63 7.09 3.41
N SER A 276 3.86 7.34 3.86
CA SER A 276 4.90 6.30 3.76
C SER A 276 4.79 5.23 4.87
N VAL A 277 4.35 5.61 6.07
CA VAL A 277 4.37 4.74 7.26
C VAL A 277 2.97 4.28 7.65
N LEU A 278 2.06 5.19 7.99
CA LEU A 278 0.71 4.82 8.44
C LEU A 278 -0.08 4.11 7.35
N HIS A 279 0.08 4.51 6.08
CA HIS A 279 -0.59 3.90 4.94
C HIS A 279 -0.26 2.42 4.71
N LEU A 280 0.88 1.94 5.22
CA LEU A 280 1.20 0.50 5.23
C LEU A 280 0.12 -0.31 5.94
N SER A 281 -0.50 0.22 6.99
CA SER A 281 -1.57 -0.47 7.69
C SER A 281 -2.83 -0.61 6.84
N ILE A 282 -3.15 0.38 6.01
CA ILE A 282 -4.26 0.32 5.05
C ILE A 282 -3.99 -0.75 4.00
N ILE A 283 -2.81 -0.72 3.39
CA ILE A 283 -2.40 -1.70 2.37
C ILE A 283 -2.31 -3.11 2.96
N GLY A 284 -1.68 -3.25 4.13
CA GLY A 284 -1.62 -4.50 4.86
C GLY A 284 -2.99 -5.05 5.21
N GLY A 285 -3.90 -4.18 5.66
CA GLY A 285 -5.30 -4.55 5.88
C GLY A 285 -5.94 -5.17 4.63
N ILE A 286 -5.77 -4.53 3.47
CA ILE A 286 -6.29 -5.04 2.19
C ILE A 286 -5.65 -6.39 1.82
N ILE A 287 -4.32 -6.54 1.95
CA ILE A 287 -3.63 -7.80 1.63
C ILE A 287 -4.06 -8.94 2.57
N PHE A 288 -4.27 -8.67 3.86
CA PHE A 288 -4.83 -9.66 4.78
C PHE A 288 -6.28 -10.00 4.47
N VAL A 289 -7.11 -9.02 4.07
CA VAL A 289 -8.45 -9.28 3.54
C VAL A 289 -8.39 -10.18 2.31
N ALA A 290 -7.49 -9.92 1.36
CA ALA A 290 -7.29 -10.75 0.17
C ALA A 290 -6.99 -12.22 0.54
N LEU A 291 -6.09 -12.45 1.51
CA LEU A 291 -5.83 -13.79 2.06
C LEU A 291 -7.09 -14.41 2.67
N GLY A 292 -7.83 -13.67 3.48
CA GLY A 292 -9.08 -14.12 4.11
C GLY A 292 -10.15 -14.48 3.08
N LEU A 293 -10.30 -13.68 2.03
CA LEU A 293 -11.20 -13.93 0.91
C LEU A 293 -10.80 -15.18 0.15
N LYS A 294 -9.52 -15.34 -0.20
CA LYS A 294 -9.00 -16.55 -0.87
C LYS A 294 -9.36 -17.82 -0.09
N GLN A 295 -9.16 -17.82 1.23
CA GLN A 295 -9.48 -18.96 2.09
C GLN A 295 -10.99 -19.19 2.23
N THR A 296 -11.78 -18.12 2.29
CA THR A 296 -13.26 -18.19 2.30
C THR A 296 -13.79 -18.84 1.03
N LEU A 297 -13.27 -18.44 -0.13
CA LEU A 297 -13.72 -18.94 -1.43
C LEU A 297 -13.24 -20.37 -1.70
N ALA A 298 -12.10 -20.77 -1.14
CA ALA A 298 -11.62 -22.14 -1.19
C ALA A 298 -12.43 -23.11 -0.29
N HIS A 299 -13.16 -22.61 0.72
CA HIS A 299 -13.87 -23.45 1.72
C HIS A 299 -15.22 -22.84 2.14
N VAL A 300 -16.07 -22.45 1.17
CA VAL A 300 -17.28 -21.62 1.42
C VAL A 300 -18.25 -22.18 2.46
N GLY A 301 -18.38 -23.52 2.55
CA GLY A 301 -19.31 -24.20 3.44
C GLY A 301 -18.72 -24.57 4.81
N GLU A 302 -17.41 -24.43 4.99
CA GLU A 302 -16.70 -24.85 6.20
C GLU A 302 -16.31 -23.63 7.04
N PRO A 303 -16.15 -23.79 8.36
CA PRO A 303 -15.59 -22.72 9.18
C PRO A 303 -14.15 -22.40 8.79
N LEU A 304 -13.78 -21.12 8.90
CA LEU A 304 -12.41 -20.68 8.63
C LEU A 304 -11.46 -21.14 9.74
N GLY A 305 -10.26 -21.57 9.36
CA GLY A 305 -9.16 -21.73 10.31
C GLY A 305 -8.79 -20.39 10.97
N ILE A 306 -8.24 -20.44 12.18
CA ILE A 306 -7.96 -19.23 12.98
C ILE A 306 -7.12 -18.17 12.24
N ILE A 307 -6.15 -18.59 11.42
CA ILE A 307 -5.31 -17.66 10.67
C ILE A 307 -6.07 -17.01 9.52
N ALA A 308 -6.94 -17.74 8.83
CA ALA A 308 -7.81 -17.18 7.80
C ALA A 308 -8.86 -16.24 8.41
N ALA A 309 -9.40 -16.57 9.58
CA ALA A 309 -10.31 -15.72 10.34
C ALA A 309 -9.64 -14.41 10.78
N VAL A 310 -8.41 -14.48 11.30
CA VAL A 310 -7.58 -13.32 11.65
C VAL A 310 -7.24 -12.49 10.41
N ALA A 311 -6.92 -13.13 9.29
CA ALA A 311 -6.64 -12.43 8.04
C ALA A 311 -7.88 -11.65 7.55
N LEU A 312 -9.05 -12.30 7.49
CA LEU A 312 -10.28 -11.67 7.05
C LEU A 312 -10.73 -10.55 8.00
N CYS A 313 -11.01 -10.87 9.26
CA CYS A 313 -11.58 -9.91 10.20
C CYS A 313 -10.52 -8.95 10.76
N GLY A 314 -9.33 -9.44 11.07
CA GLY A 314 -8.21 -8.62 11.55
C GLY A 314 -7.61 -7.74 10.45
N GLY A 315 -7.56 -8.19 9.20
CA GLY A 315 -7.20 -7.35 8.05
C GLY A 315 -8.20 -6.22 7.84
N SER A 316 -9.50 -6.51 7.91
CA SER A 316 -10.56 -5.49 7.88
C SER A 316 -10.45 -4.50 9.04
N ALA A 317 -10.14 -4.97 10.25
CA ALA A 317 -9.92 -4.09 11.39
C ALA A 317 -8.65 -3.22 11.21
N LEU A 318 -7.54 -3.82 10.75
CA LEU A 318 -6.28 -3.13 10.49
C LEU A 318 -6.45 -2.00 9.47
N TYR A 319 -7.24 -2.23 8.43
CA TYR A 319 -7.61 -1.20 7.45
C TYR A 319 -8.29 0.01 8.11
N LEU A 320 -9.29 -0.22 8.98
CA LEU A 320 -10.00 0.85 9.69
C LEU A 320 -9.15 1.54 10.77
N PHE A 321 -8.30 0.79 11.47
CA PHE A 321 -7.33 1.35 12.39
C PHE A 321 -6.33 2.24 11.67
N GLY A 322 -5.87 1.84 10.48
CA GLY A 322 -5.00 2.64 9.64
C GLY A 322 -5.61 3.98 9.27
N HIS A 323 -6.85 3.96 8.79
CA HIS A 323 -7.62 5.18 8.54
C HIS A 323 -7.76 6.08 9.77
N THR A 324 -8.05 5.48 10.93
CA THR A 324 -8.25 6.26 12.16
C THR A 324 -6.94 6.85 12.66
N ALA A 325 -5.84 6.09 12.61
CA ALA A 325 -4.52 6.56 12.99
C ALA A 325 -4.04 7.68 12.06
N TRP A 326 -4.28 7.54 10.76
CA TRP A 326 -4.01 8.56 9.76
C TRP A 326 -4.80 9.85 10.06
N ARG A 327 -6.11 9.76 10.26
CA ARG A 327 -6.94 10.92 10.61
C ARG A 327 -6.52 11.58 11.92
N TYR A 328 -6.15 10.79 12.92
CA TYR A 328 -5.67 11.30 14.20
C TYR A 328 -4.35 12.06 14.06
N HIS A 329 -3.44 11.54 13.25
CA HIS A 329 -2.17 12.18 12.95
C HIS A 329 -2.37 13.51 12.21
N ASP A 330 -3.18 13.52 11.15
CA ASP A 330 -3.30 14.67 10.24
C ASP A 330 -4.19 15.79 10.77
N HIS A 331 -5.26 15.43 11.50
CA HIS A 331 -6.29 16.37 11.94
C HIS A 331 -6.54 16.37 13.46
N GLY A 332 -5.84 15.54 14.23
CA GLY A 332 -6.04 15.44 15.70
C GLY A 332 -7.39 14.85 16.12
N THR A 333 -8.17 14.29 15.18
CA THR A 333 -9.51 13.72 15.43
C THR A 333 -9.56 12.24 15.06
N TYR A 334 -10.52 11.49 15.62
CA TYR A 334 -10.70 10.07 15.30
C TYR A 334 -12.16 9.75 14.96
N SER A 335 -12.38 8.78 14.07
CA SER A 335 -13.73 8.30 13.74
C SER A 335 -14.16 7.22 14.73
N THR A 336 -14.99 7.61 15.70
CA THR A 336 -15.60 6.66 16.66
C THR A 336 -16.35 5.52 15.97
N PRO A 337 -17.16 5.74 14.91
CA PRO A 337 -17.80 4.66 14.15
C PRO A 337 -16.79 3.65 13.57
N ARG A 338 -15.70 4.12 12.94
CA ARG A 338 -14.65 3.24 12.39
C ARG A 338 -13.96 2.43 13.48
N LEU A 339 -13.68 3.03 14.64
CA LEU A 339 -13.08 2.31 15.79
C LEU A 339 -14.01 1.24 16.34
N ILE A 340 -15.29 1.55 16.54
CA ILE A 340 -16.28 0.58 17.02
C ILE A 340 -16.35 -0.61 16.06
N VAL A 341 -16.44 -0.35 14.76
CA VAL A 341 -16.51 -1.41 13.75
C VAL A 341 -15.21 -2.22 13.67
N ALA A 342 -14.05 -1.59 13.81
CA ALA A 342 -12.76 -2.28 13.88
C ALA A 342 -12.69 -3.22 15.10
N VAL A 343 -13.13 -2.75 16.27
CA VAL A 343 -13.18 -3.57 17.50
C VAL A 343 -14.18 -4.72 17.35
N ILE A 344 -15.36 -4.47 16.78
CA ILE A 344 -16.34 -5.53 16.49
C ILE A 344 -15.74 -6.57 15.55
N ALA A 345 -15.04 -6.16 14.48
CA ALA A 345 -14.38 -7.07 13.57
C ALA A 345 -13.32 -7.92 14.29
N CYS A 346 -12.52 -7.35 15.18
CA CYS A 346 -11.58 -8.12 16.02
C CYS A 346 -12.28 -9.15 16.92
N ILE A 347 -13.36 -8.77 17.60
CA ILE A 347 -14.14 -9.69 18.45
C ILE A 347 -14.77 -10.82 17.59
N PHE A 348 -15.18 -10.48 16.37
CA PHE A 348 -15.83 -11.41 15.45
C PHE A 348 -14.92 -12.55 14.99
N ILE A 349 -13.58 -12.44 15.12
CA ILE A 349 -12.63 -13.54 14.84
C ILE A 349 -13.04 -14.83 15.56
N GLY A 350 -13.45 -14.75 16.83
CA GLY A 350 -13.84 -15.91 17.62
C GLY A 350 -15.14 -16.58 17.15
N VAL A 351 -16.00 -15.85 16.45
CA VAL A 351 -17.24 -16.37 15.84
C VAL A 351 -16.94 -17.00 14.48
N THR A 352 -16.11 -16.34 13.68
CA THR A 352 -15.72 -16.77 12.33
C THR A 352 -15.13 -18.19 12.28
N VAL A 353 -14.45 -18.62 13.33
CA VAL A 353 -13.91 -20.00 13.42
C VAL A 353 -14.96 -21.08 13.75
N ARG A 354 -16.21 -20.69 13.97
CA ARG A 354 -17.30 -21.60 14.39
C ARG A 354 -18.45 -21.67 13.39
N ILE A 355 -18.55 -20.73 12.46
CA ILE A 355 -19.65 -20.63 11.49
C ILE A 355 -19.10 -20.83 10.08
N PRO A 356 -19.93 -21.23 9.09
CA PRO A 356 -19.50 -21.35 7.70
C PRO A 356 -18.85 -20.07 7.19
N ALA A 357 -17.78 -20.19 6.41
CA ALA A 357 -16.99 -19.05 5.93
C ALA A 357 -17.84 -18.00 5.18
N VAL A 358 -18.80 -18.45 4.36
CA VAL A 358 -19.74 -17.55 3.67
C VAL A 358 -20.63 -16.75 4.64
N ALA A 359 -21.02 -17.33 5.76
CA ALA A 359 -21.83 -16.65 6.77
C ALA A 359 -20.99 -15.62 7.55
N ALA A 360 -19.73 -15.95 7.85
CA ALA A 360 -18.79 -14.99 8.43
C ALA A 360 -18.54 -13.80 7.50
N LEU A 361 -18.32 -14.07 6.21
CA LEU A 361 -18.15 -13.04 5.19
C LEU A 361 -19.41 -12.17 5.06
N ALA A 362 -20.60 -12.77 5.03
CA ALA A 362 -21.87 -12.02 4.97
C ALA A 362 -22.04 -11.08 6.17
N ALA A 363 -21.74 -11.54 7.39
CA ALA A 363 -21.83 -10.72 8.59
C ALA A 363 -20.83 -9.55 8.56
N LEU A 364 -19.59 -9.79 8.11
CA LEU A 364 -18.58 -8.75 7.96
C LEU A 364 -18.98 -7.72 6.89
N VAL A 365 -19.55 -8.17 5.76
CA VAL A 365 -20.09 -7.31 4.72
C VAL A 365 -21.20 -6.41 5.27
N VAL A 366 -22.18 -6.98 5.99
CA VAL A 366 -23.26 -6.20 6.61
C VAL A 366 -22.71 -5.13 7.56
N LEU A 367 -21.72 -5.49 8.37
CA LEU A 367 -21.07 -4.56 9.29
C LEU A 367 -20.39 -3.39 8.55
N PHE A 368 -19.62 -3.67 7.49
CA PHE A 368 -18.91 -2.67 6.72
C PHE A 368 -19.83 -1.81 5.84
N VAL A 369 -20.85 -2.41 5.21
CA VAL A 369 -21.89 -1.68 4.47
C VAL A 369 -22.64 -0.75 5.42
N GLY A 370 -22.97 -1.22 6.63
CA GLY A 370 -23.59 -0.40 7.68
C GLY A 370 -22.75 0.81 8.05
N LEU A 371 -21.43 0.63 8.21
CA LEU A 371 -20.49 1.73 8.47
C LEU A 371 -20.46 2.74 7.31
N ALA A 372 -20.26 2.29 6.07
CA ALA A 372 -20.18 3.19 4.91
C ALA A 372 -21.49 3.95 4.69
N THR A 373 -22.62 3.27 4.87
CA THR A 373 -23.95 3.90 4.79
C THR A 373 -24.14 4.93 5.90
N TYR A 374 -23.75 4.60 7.14
CA TYR A 374 -23.81 5.52 8.26
C TYR A 374 -22.97 6.78 8.03
N GLU A 375 -21.71 6.63 7.60
CA GLU A 375 -20.84 7.78 7.30
C GLU A 375 -21.38 8.62 6.14
N THR A 376 -21.93 7.97 5.10
CA THR A 376 -22.52 8.68 3.95
C THR A 376 -23.71 9.54 4.35
N LEU A 377 -24.60 9.02 5.21
CA LEU A 377 -25.85 9.70 5.58
C LEU A 377 -25.68 10.70 6.73
N TYR A 378 -24.81 10.41 7.70
CA TYR A 378 -24.80 11.11 8.99
C TYR A 378 -23.50 11.84 9.31
N SER A 379 -22.40 11.61 8.57
CA SER A 379 -21.13 12.30 8.84
C SER A 379 -21.28 13.82 8.64
N ALA A 380 -21.04 14.59 9.72
CA ALA A 380 -21.02 16.05 9.66
C ALA A 380 -19.82 16.54 8.85
N ASP A 381 -18.63 15.99 9.09
CA ASP A 381 -17.41 16.34 8.36
C ASP A 381 -17.57 16.18 6.83
N ARG A 382 -18.26 15.13 6.42
CA ARG A 382 -18.55 14.87 5.00
C ARG A 382 -19.49 15.94 4.41
N ARG A 383 -20.53 16.33 5.15
CA ARG A 383 -21.45 17.39 4.72
C ARG A 383 -20.73 18.73 4.62
N GLU A 384 -19.96 19.10 5.64
CA GLU A 384 -19.18 20.33 5.66
C GLU A 384 -18.18 20.40 4.49
N PHE A 385 -17.48 19.30 4.20
CA PHE A 385 -16.58 19.22 3.04
C PHE A 385 -17.30 19.50 1.71
N TYR A 386 -18.40 18.80 1.44
CA TYR A 386 -19.13 19.01 0.19
C TYR A 386 -19.81 20.38 0.11
N GLU A 387 -20.26 20.94 1.23
CA GLU A 387 -20.79 22.31 1.29
C GLU A 387 -19.72 23.34 0.92
N GLN A 388 -18.48 23.17 1.40
CA GLN A 388 -17.34 24.03 1.04
C GLN A 388 -16.97 23.91 -0.44
N GLN A 389 -16.98 22.69 -0.98
CA GLN A 389 -16.65 22.44 -2.39
C GLN A 389 -17.69 22.99 -3.37
N THR A 390 -18.97 23.02 -2.98
CA THR A 390 -20.06 23.56 -3.83
C THR A 390 -20.16 25.09 -3.76
N ALA A 391 -19.51 25.71 -2.78
CA ALA A 391 -19.48 27.16 -2.59
C ALA A 391 -18.34 27.87 -3.35
N GLN A 392 -17.35 27.11 -3.84
CA GLN A 392 -16.30 27.55 -4.76
C GLN A 392 -16.76 27.35 -6.21
#